data_AF-S9PFF1-F1
#
_entry.id   AF-S9PFF1-F1
#
_cell.length_a   1.000
_cell.length_b   1.000
_cell.length_c   1.000
_cell.angle_alpha   90.00
_cell.angle_beta   90.00
_cell.angle_gamma   90.00
#
_symmetry.space_group_name_H-M   'P 1'
#
loop_
_entity.id
_entity.type
_entity.pdbx_description
1 polymer ?
#
loop_
_entity_poly.entity_id
_entity_poly.type
_entity_poly.pdbx_seq_one_letter_code
_entity_poly.pdbx_strand_id
1 'polypeptide(L)'
;MISSPTRLLSLSLLALALATTGCGGTEMEMEDVAPQASEETATAESAACTDYCDNCVLFARCRAPNLPYGLTYWSDKVAVINSNHAHVGCVAMIPTSHVYGHAAFVADVDTAPNPNRITLREANWSPNACTSRTGTKDGLNIRNFWCPAGAHTANCAGPM
;
A
#
# COMPACT_ATOMS: atom_id res chain seq x y z
N MET A 1 -0.68 -67.21 -7.09
CA MET A 1 0.71 -67.16 -7.61
C MET A 1 0.68 -66.45 -8.97
N ILE A 2 1.78 -65.77 -9.33
CA ILE A 2 1.96 -64.77 -10.44
C ILE A 2 1.64 -63.35 -9.93
N SER A 3 2.53 -62.50 -9.43
CA SER A 3 3.94 -62.12 -9.67
C SER A 3 4.20 -61.14 -10.84
N SER A 4 4.37 -59.87 -10.47
CA SER A 4 5.15 -58.77 -11.10
C SER A 4 4.59 -58.06 -12.36
N PRO A 5 4.97 -56.79 -12.68
CA PRO A 5 6.06 -55.98 -12.11
C PRO A 5 5.69 -54.56 -11.61
N THR A 6 6.46 -54.11 -10.62
CA THR A 6 6.61 -52.74 -10.10
C THR A 6 7.23 -51.81 -11.17
N ARG A 7 6.58 -50.67 -11.44
CA ARG A 7 7.16 -49.58 -12.26
C ARG A 7 7.87 -48.58 -11.36
N LEU A 8 9.15 -48.40 -11.61
CA LEU A 8 10.02 -47.37 -11.02
C LEU A 8 9.55 -45.99 -11.48
N LEU A 9 9.08 -45.14 -10.55
CA LEU A 9 8.85 -43.72 -10.79
C LEU A 9 10.17 -42.97 -10.60
N SER A 10 10.62 -42.36 -11.69
CA SER A 10 11.77 -41.47 -11.75
C SER A 10 11.59 -40.28 -10.81
N LEU A 11 12.51 -40.11 -9.85
CA LEU A 11 12.65 -38.90 -9.05
C LEU A 11 13.25 -37.80 -9.93
N SER A 12 12.45 -36.83 -10.33
CA SER A 12 12.94 -35.54 -10.82
C SER A 12 13.44 -34.71 -9.64
N LEU A 13 14.77 -34.65 -9.46
CA LEU A 13 15.43 -33.68 -8.60
C LEU A 13 15.29 -32.29 -9.23
N LEU A 14 14.38 -31.47 -8.69
CA LEU A 14 14.26 -30.05 -9.02
C LEU A 14 15.35 -29.31 -8.24
N ALA A 15 16.44 -28.95 -8.93
CA ALA A 15 17.50 -28.12 -8.37
C ALA A 15 16.99 -26.68 -8.23
N LEU A 16 16.73 -26.25 -6.99
CA LEU A 16 16.38 -24.87 -6.67
C LEU A 16 17.69 -24.04 -6.60
N ALA A 17 17.96 -23.26 -7.62
CA ALA A 17 19.04 -22.28 -7.61
C ALA A 17 18.61 -21.06 -6.79
N LEU A 18 19.15 -20.92 -5.56
CA LEU A 18 19.09 -19.66 -4.83
C LEU A 18 20.11 -18.70 -5.45
N ALA A 19 19.63 -17.71 -6.20
CA ALA A 19 20.43 -16.55 -6.55
C ALA A 19 20.45 -15.61 -5.33
N THR A 20 21.53 -15.65 -4.55
CA THR A 20 21.83 -14.61 -3.56
C THR A 20 22.33 -13.38 -4.31
N THR A 21 21.44 -12.42 -4.58
CA THR A 21 21.87 -11.05 -4.89
C THR A 21 22.45 -10.46 -3.61
N GLY A 22 23.77 -10.57 -3.49
CA GLY A 22 24.55 -9.94 -2.43
C GLY A 22 24.43 -8.42 -2.51
N CYS A 23 23.97 -7.83 -1.41
CA CYS A 23 24.19 -6.42 -1.11
C CYS A 23 25.67 -6.29 -0.72
N GLY A 24 26.52 -5.96 -1.69
CA GLY A 24 27.93 -5.64 -1.43
C GLY A 24 28.02 -4.28 -0.75
N GLY A 25 28.15 -4.28 0.57
CA GLY A 25 28.57 -3.11 1.35
C GLY A 25 30.09 -3.16 1.51
N THR A 26 30.80 -2.32 0.77
CA THR A 26 32.20 -2.00 1.04
C THR A 26 32.28 -1.19 2.34
N GLU A 27 33.04 -1.74 3.27
CA GLU A 27 33.65 -1.06 4.41
C GLU A 27 34.33 0.26 4.02
N MET A 28 33.78 1.37 4.53
CA MET A 28 34.49 2.63 4.71
C MET A 28 34.18 3.13 6.11
N GLU A 29 35.21 3.20 6.94
CA GLU A 29 35.22 3.92 8.21
C GLU A 29 34.71 5.35 7.98
N MET A 30 33.68 5.75 8.73
CA MET A 30 33.26 7.13 8.82
C MET A 30 32.91 7.45 10.26
N GLU A 31 33.50 8.54 10.73
CA GLU A 31 33.48 9.08 12.08
C GLU A 31 32.08 9.21 12.69
N ASP A 32 32.05 9.02 14.01
CA ASP A 32 30.95 9.20 14.95
C ASP A 32 30.31 10.59 14.81
N VAL A 33 29.15 10.66 14.16
CA VAL A 33 28.21 11.79 14.30
C VAL A 33 26.80 11.21 14.38
N ALA A 34 26.24 11.22 15.59
CA ALA A 34 24.87 10.84 15.85
C ALA A 34 23.87 11.67 15.01
N PRO A 35 22.95 11.06 14.24
CA PRO A 35 21.84 11.78 13.68
C PRO A 35 20.69 11.84 14.71
N GLN A 36 20.47 13.03 15.24
CA GLN A 36 19.26 13.36 15.98
C GLN A 36 18.05 13.34 15.02
N ALA A 37 17.01 12.62 15.47
CA ALA A 37 15.58 12.82 15.22
C ALA A 37 15.17 13.50 13.89
N SER A 38 14.91 12.68 12.88
CA SER A 38 14.08 13.03 11.73
C SER A 38 12.60 13.09 12.15
N GLU A 39 12.16 14.20 12.74
CA GLU A 39 10.75 14.44 13.10
C GLU A 39 10.13 15.71 12.46
N GLU A 40 10.87 16.46 11.63
CA GLU A 40 10.41 17.77 11.14
C GLU A 40 9.79 17.76 9.73
N THR A 41 9.96 16.70 8.93
CA THR A 41 9.42 16.64 7.56
C THR A 41 8.03 16.03 7.47
N ALA A 42 7.60 15.23 8.45
CA ALA A 42 6.26 14.63 8.46
C ALA A 42 5.16 15.63 8.84
N THR A 43 5.49 16.66 9.64
CA THR A 43 4.55 17.68 10.09
C THR A 43 4.25 18.72 9.01
N ALA A 44 5.24 19.13 8.21
CA ALA A 44 5.04 20.08 7.11
C ALA A 44 4.13 19.52 6.00
N GLU A 45 4.32 18.26 5.59
CA GLU A 45 3.44 17.61 4.60
C GLU A 45 2.03 17.35 5.15
N SER A 46 1.91 17.21 6.48
CA SER A 46 0.60 17.03 7.11
C SER A 46 -0.27 18.30 7.09
N ALA A 47 0.36 19.47 7.17
CA ALA A 47 -0.30 20.77 7.15
C ALA A 47 -0.72 21.22 5.74
N ALA A 48 0.00 20.81 4.69
CA ALA A 48 -0.24 21.30 3.32
C ALA A 48 -1.62 20.93 2.72
N CYS A 49 -2.31 19.92 3.26
CA CYS A 49 -3.58 19.43 2.71
C CYS A 49 -4.80 19.72 3.58
N THR A 50 -4.67 20.53 4.64
CA THR A 50 -5.78 20.82 5.58
C THR A 50 -6.92 21.61 4.94
N ASP A 51 -6.67 22.33 3.86
CA ASP A 51 -7.70 23.11 3.15
C ASP A 51 -8.69 22.22 2.37
N TYR A 52 -8.42 20.92 2.26
CA TYR A 52 -9.23 19.96 1.51
C TYR A 52 -10.01 18.99 2.42
N CYS A 53 -10.20 19.31 3.70
CA CYS A 53 -10.89 18.44 4.65
C CYS A 53 -12.38 18.20 4.34
N ASP A 54 -12.96 18.93 3.38
CA ASP A 54 -14.33 18.78 2.89
C ASP A 54 -14.44 17.87 1.65
N ASN A 55 -13.32 17.40 1.07
CA ASN A 55 -13.34 16.61 -0.16
C ASN A 55 -12.29 15.50 -0.17
N CYS A 56 -12.76 14.25 -0.12
CA CYS A 56 -11.91 13.06 -0.09
C CYS A 56 -10.94 12.95 -1.27
N VAL A 57 -11.37 13.35 -2.48
CA VAL A 57 -10.55 13.25 -3.70
C VAL A 57 -9.52 14.36 -3.77
N LEU A 58 -9.88 15.60 -3.40
CA LEU A 58 -8.91 16.71 -3.37
C LEU A 58 -7.83 16.45 -2.31
N PHE A 59 -8.22 15.99 -1.12
CA PHE A 59 -7.26 15.62 -0.09
C PHE A 59 -6.35 14.46 -0.52
N ALA A 60 -6.93 13.38 -1.07
CA ALA A 60 -6.15 12.25 -1.55
C ALA A 60 -5.18 12.66 -2.67
N ARG A 61 -5.59 13.55 -3.58
CA ARG A 61 -4.70 14.08 -4.63
C ARG A 61 -3.63 15.02 -4.08
N CYS A 62 -3.93 15.82 -3.07
CA CYS A 62 -2.92 16.64 -2.41
C CYS A 62 -1.78 15.78 -1.83
N ARG A 63 -2.12 14.61 -1.27
CA ARG A 63 -1.14 13.63 -0.75
C ARG A 63 -0.54 12.70 -1.82
N ALA A 64 -1.25 12.47 -2.91
CA ALA A 64 -0.80 11.67 -4.05
C ALA A 64 -1.03 12.45 -5.36
N PRO A 65 -0.12 13.38 -5.72
CA PRO A 65 -0.33 14.35 -6.81
C PRO A 65 -0.63 13.75 -8.19
N ASN A 66 -0.17 12.52 -8.43
CA ASN A 66 -0.38 11.81 -9.70
C ASN A 66 -1.75 11.10 -9.78
N LEU A 67 -2.61 11.20 -8.76
CA LEU A 67 -3.94 10.60 -8.76
C LEU A 67 -4.77 11.18 -9.92
N PRO A 68 -5.32 10.33 -10.83
CA PRO A 68 -6.07 10.80 -11.97
C PRO A 68 -7.21 11.77 -11.61
N TYR A 69 -7.53 12.66 -12.53
CA TYR A 69 -8.69 13.55 -12.41
C TYR A 69 -9.99 12.82 -12.76
N GLY A 70 -11.13 13.47 -12.53
CA GLY A 70 -12.44 12.92 -12.88
C GLY A 70 -12.99 11.88 -11.92
N LEU A 71 -12.45 11.76 -10.70
CA LEU A 71 -12.86 10.75 -9.71
C LEU A 71 -14.13 11.13 -8.92
N THR A 72 -15.15 11.70 -9.55
CA THR A 72 -16.34 12.19 -8.86
C THR A 72 -17.20 11.03 -8.37
N TYR A 73 -17.55 10.10 -9.25
CA TYR A 73 -18.42 8.97 -8.93
C TYR A 73 -17.64 7.73 -8.51
N TRP A 74 -18.34 6.77 -7.89
CA TRP A 74 -17.76 5.48 -7.55
C TRP A 74 -17.24 4.73 -8.78
N SER A 75 -17.96 4.79 -9.90
CA SER A 75 -17.53 4.19 -11.18
C SER A 75 -16.16 4.71 -11.63
N ASP A 76 -15.92 6.01 -11.50
CA ASP A 76 -14.67 6.64 -11.92
C ASP A 76 -13.50 6.21 -11.02
N LYS A 77 -13.76 6.09 -9.72
CA LYS A 77 -12.79 5.58 -8.73
C LYS A 77 -12.42 4.13 -9.01
N VAL A 78 -13.40 3.29 -9.37
CA VAL A 78 -13.14 1.89 -9.72
C VAL A 78 -12.33 1.78 -11.00
N ALA A 79 -12.61 2.62 -12.00
CA ALA A 79 -11.95 2.57 -13.31
C ALA A 79 -10.43 2.81 -13.25
N VAL A 80 -9.94 3.51 -12.22
CA VAL A 80 -8.50 3.78 -12.05
C VAL A 80 -7.79 2.77 -11.15
N ILE A 81 -8.48 1.82 -10.54
CA ILE A 81 -7.85 0.81 -9.68
C ILE A 81 -6.81 0.03 -10.48
N ASN A 82 -5.57 -0.02 -9.98
CA ASN A 82 -4.46 -0.73 -10.61
C ASN A 82 -3.68 -1.63 -9.62
N SER A 83 -4.12 -1.72 -8.37
CA SER A 83 -3.52 -2.57 -7.35
C SER A 83 -4.57 -3.23 -6.47
N ASN A 84 -4.39 -4.51 -6.17
CA ASN A 84 -5.09 -5.21 -5.10
C ASN A 84 -4.37 -5.13 -3.74
N HIS A 85 -3.15 -4.59 -3.75
CA HIS A 85 -2.17 -4.56 -2.68
C HIS A 85 -2.00 -3.14 -2.11
N ALA A 86 -1.91 -3.03 -0.79
CA ALA A 86 -1.75 -1.75 -0.12
C ALA A 86 -0.27 -1.34 -0.06
N HIS A 87 0.04 -0.12 -0.51
CA HIS A 87 1.36 0.48 -0.31
C HIS A 87 1.20 1.92 0.18
N VAL A 88 2.16 2.37 0.98
CA VAL A 88 2.28 3.79 1.33
C VAL A 88 2.36 4.62 0.05
N GLY A 89 1.60 5.71 -0.01
CA GLY A 89 1.50 6.55 -1.21
C GLY A 89 0.37 6.17 -2.17
N CYS A 90 -0.25 4.99 -2.00
CA CYS A 90 -1.44 4.63 -2.76
C CYS A 90 -2.70 5.32 -2.23
N VAL A 91 -3.77 5.26 -3.02
CA VAL A 91 -5.11 5.74 -2.68
C VAL A 91 -6.07 4.57 -2.64
N ALA A 92 -6.64 4.32 -1.46
CA ALA A 92 -7.67 3.33 -1.23
C ALA A 92 -9.03 3.80 -1.79
N MET A 93 -9.69 2.95 -2.56
CA MET A 93 -11.03 3.19 -3.09
C MET A 93 -12.05 2.43 -2.24
N ILE A 94 -12.93 3.17 -1.57
CA ILE A 94 -13.83 2.64 -0.54
C ILE A 94 -15.28 2.84 -1.00
N PRO A 95 -16.04 1.76 -1.26
CA PRO A 95 -17.47 1.89 -1.52
C PRO A 95 -18.18 2.38 -0.25
N THR A 96 -19.19 3.24 -0.45
CA THR A 96 -20.07 3.72 0.61
C THR A 96 -21.53 3.54 0.17
N SER A 97 -22.49 3.96 0.99
CA SER A 97 -23.91 3.99 0.59
C SER A 97 -24.24 5.14 -0.39
N HIS A 98 -23.28 6.01 -0.71
CA HIS A 98 -23.43 7.12 -1.67
C HIS A 98 -22.83 6.78 -3.03
N VAL A 99 -23.43 7.34 -4.09
CA VAL A 99 -23.00 7.15 -5.49
C VAL A 99 -21.56 7.62 -5.76
N TYR A 100 -21.01 8.48 -4.90
CA TYR A 100 -19.65 8.98 -5.01
C TYR A 100 -18.61 7.98 -4.50
N GLY A 101 -18.96 7.07 -3.58
CA GLY A 101 -17.98 6.30 -2.82
C GLY A 101 -17.03 7.20 -2.02
N HIS A 102 -15.82 6.74 -1.75
CA HIS A 102 -14.80 7.47 -1.01
C HIS A 102 -13.39 7.13 -1.49
N ALA A 103 -12.45 8.05 -1.30
CA ALA A 103 -11.02 7.88 -1.61
C ALA A 103 -10.18 8.31 -0.40
N ALA A 104 -9.21 7.50 0.00
CA ALA A 104 -8.37 7.76 1.16
C ALA A 104 -6.90 7.47 0.86
N PHE A 105 -6.00 8.32 1.35
CA PHE A 105 -4.56 8.12 1.18
C PHE A 105 -4.03 7.06 2.15
N VAL A 106 -3.24 6.11 1.65
CA VAL A 106 -2.56 5.11 2.46
C VAL A 106 -1.27 5.72 3.01
N ALA A 107 -1.28 6.04 4.31
CA ALA A 107 -0.17 6.70 4.97
C ALA A 107 0.81 5.72 5.61
N ASP A 108 0.33 4.54 6.02
CA ASP A 108 1.16 3.50 6.60
C ASP A 108 0.58 2.11 6.34
N VAL A 109 1.47 1.11 6.26
CA VAL A 109 1.15 -0.29 6.00
C VAL A 109 1.97 -1.17 6.95
N ASP A 110 1.30 -1.74 7.94
CA ASP A 110 1.85 -2.74 8.84
C ASP A 110 1.63 -4.14 8.24
N THR A 111 2.72 -4.79 7.87
CA THR A 111 2.74 -6.13 7.27
C THR A 111 2.90 -7.26 8.30
N ALA A 112 2.83 -6.95 9.60
CA ALA A 112 2.86 -7.96 10.65
C ALA A 112 1.67 -8.92 10.50
N PRO A 113 1.89 -10.24 10.44
CA PRO A 113 0.89 -11.19 9.94
C PRO A 113 -0.36 -11.43 10.80
N ASN A 114 -0.65 -10.64 11.85
CA ASN A 114 -1.81 -10.86 12.72
C ASN A 114 -2.31 -9.59 13.47
N PRO A 115 -3.25 -8.81 12.90
CA PRO A 115 -3.57 -8.72 11.48
C PRO A 115 -2.71 -7.66 10.79
N ASN A 116 -2.53 -7.78 9.47
CA ASN A 116 -1.99 -6.68 8.67
C ASN A 116 -2.89 -5.45 8.80
N ARG A 117 -2.29 -4.26 8.97
CA ARG A 117 -3.04 -3.01 9.15
C ARG A 117 -2.64 -1.98 8.10
N ILE A 118 -3.65 -1.21 7.69
CA ILE A 118 -3.52 -0.08 6.79
C ILE A 118 -3.94 1.14 7.60
N THR A 119 -3.11 2.17 7.63
CA THR A 119 -3.48 3.47 8.17
C THR A 119 -3.84 4.40 7.02
N LEU A 120 -5.08 4.88 7.04
CA LEU A 120 -5.61 5.84 6.10
C LEU A 120 -5.52 7.25 6.67
N ARG A 121 -5.16 8.21 5.81
CA ARG A 121 -5.44 9.64 6.00
C ARG A 121 -6.47 10.04 4.98
N GLU A 122 -7.56 10.62 5.42
CA GLU A 122 -8.71 10.90 4.57
C GLU A 122 -9.41 12.18 4.98
N ALA A 123 -10.22 12.72 4.07
CA ALA A 123 -11.00 13.92 4.29
C ALA A 123 -12.47 13.63 4.00
N ASN A 124 -13.35 14.29 4.73
CA ASN A 124 -14.80 14.16 4.57
C ASN A 124 -15.31 12.72 4.72
N TRP A 125 -14.59 11.88 5.47
CA TRP A 125 -15.16 10.64 6.02
C TRP A 125 -16.10 10.98 7.17
N SER A 126 -15.61 11.82 8.09
CA SER A 126 -16.44 12.65 8.94
C SER A 126 -16.67 14.00 8.24
N PRO A 127 -17.90 14.55 8.23
CA PRO A 127 -18.21 15.78 7.51
C PRO A 127 -17.24 16.93 7.82
N ASN A 128 -16.63 17.50 6.77
CA ASN A 128 -15.69 18.63 6.84
C ASN A 128 -14.49 18.40 7.77
N ALA A 129 -14.04 17.16 7.94
CA ALA A 129 -12.89 16.83 8.78
C ALA A 129 -11.88 15.96 8.04
N CYS A 130 -10.60 16.23 8.31
CA CYS A 130 -9.52 15.31 8.01
C CYS A 130 -9.38 14.32 9.17
N THR A 131 -9.49 13.03 8.88
CA THR A 131 -9.46 11.96 9.88
C THR A 131 -8.37 10.94 9.57
N SER A 132 -8.11 10.08 10.55
CA SER A 132 -7.25 8.92 10.41
C SER A 132 -8.01 7.69 10.86
N ARG A 133 -7.91 6.60 10.10
CA ARG A 133 -8.44 5.29 10.49
C ARG A 133 -7.39 4.22 10.25
N THR A 134 -7.32 3.24 11.14
CA THR A 134 -6.41 2.09 11.00
C THR A 134 -7.19 0.80 11.16
N GLY A 135 -6.94 -0.16 10.26
CA GLY A 135 -7.65 -1.43 10.26
C GLY A 135 -7.17 -2.36 9.15
N THR A 136 -7.77 -3.54 9.06
CA THR A 136 -7.56 -4.43 7.91
C THR A 136 -8.22 -3.87 6.66
N LYS A 137 -7.84 -4.36 5.48
CA LYS A 137 -8.50 -3.99 4.21
C LYS A 137 -10.03 -4.15 4.29
N ASP A 138 -10.48 -5.31 4.78
CA ASP A 138 -11.89 -5.61 4.94
C ASP A 138 -12.54 -4.77 6.04
N GLY A 139 -11.87 -4.57 7.18
CA GLY A 139 -12.38 -3.76 8.29
C GLY A 139 -12.54 -2.28 7.94
N LEU A 140 -11.76 -1.78 6.98
CA LEU A 140 -11.87 -0.43 6.43
C LEU A 140 -12.80 -0.36 5.20
N ASN A 141 -13.38 -1.48 4.79
CA ASN A 141 -14.20 -1.63 3.59
C ASN A 141 -13.48 -1.14 2.31
N ILE A 142 -12.18 -1.40 2.17
CA ILE A 142 -11.41 -0.98 1.00
C ILE A 142 -11.65 -1.98 -0.13
N ARG A 143 -12.16 -1.51 -1.28
CA ARG A 143 -12.31 -2.36 -2.47
C ARG A 143 -10.94 -2.79 -3.00
N ASN A 144 -10.10 -1.82 -3.34
CA ASN A 144 -8.75 -1.96 -3.89
C ASN A 144 -8.08 -0.56 -3.93
N PHE A 145 -6.91 -0.45 -4.57
CA PHE A 145 -6.09 0.74 -4.54
C PHE A 145 -5.76 1.24 -5.96
N TRP A 146 -5.59 2.55 -6.08
CA TRP A 146 -4.76 3.13 -7.12
C TRP A 146 -3.38 3.45 -6.54
N CYS A 147 -2.33 3.09 -7.25
CA CYS A 147 -0.95 3.31 -6.86
C CYS A 147 -0.20 4.04 -7.98
N PRO A 148 0.59 5.09 -7.67
CA PRO A 148 1.42 5.74 -8.68
C PRO A 148 2.50 4.78 -9.18
N ALA A 149 2.98 5.01 -10.40
CA ALA A 149 4.16 4.31 -10.91
C ALA A 149 5.33 4.49 -9.92
N GLY A 150 5.98 3.39 -9.51
CA GLY A 150 7.04 3.38 -8.49
C GLY A 150 6.58 3.01 -7.08
N ALA A 151 5.29 3.07 -6.74
CA ALA A 151 4.80 2.51 -5.47
C ALA A 151 4.85 0.96 -5.48
N HIS A 152 4.79 0.36 -6.67
CA HIS A 152 4.87 -1.08 -6.90
C HIS A 152 6.30 -1.67 -6.87
N THR A 153 7.32 -0.97 -6.36
CA THR A 153 8.69 -1.51 -6.38
C THR A 153 9.32 -1.64 -5.00
N ALA A 154 8.68 -1.14 -3.94
CA ALA A 154 9.29 -1.12 -2.61
C ALA A 154 9.03 -2.39 -1.77
N ASN A 155 7.93 -3.15 -1.98
CA ASN A 155 7.53 -4.22 -1.05
C ASN A 155 6.83 -5.44 -1.70
N CYS A 156 7.14 -5.77 -2.95
CA CYS A 156 6.30 -6.63 -3.80
C CYS A 156 6.41 -8.15 -3.61
N ALA A 157 6.78 -8.62 -2.42
CA ALA A 157 6.77 -10.05 -2.11
C ALA A 157 6.25 -10.28 -0.69
N GLY A 158 4.97 -9.98 -0.46
CA GLY A 158 4.33 -10.25 0.82
C GLY A 158 2.81 -10.28 0.69
N PRO A 159 2.09 -11.02 1.55
CA PRO A 159 0.64 -11.08 1.54
C PRO A 159 0.06 -9.74 2.04
N MET A 160 -0.08 -8.76 1.15
CA MET A 160 -0.85 -7.52 1.35
C MET A 160 -1.27 -6.98 0.01
#